data_AF-A0A2G2I0H1-F1
#
_entry.id   AF-A0A2G2I0H1-F1
#
_cell.length_a   1.000
_cell.length_b   1.000
_cell.length_c   1.000
_cell.angle_alpha   90.00
_cell.angle_beta   90.00
_cell.angle_gamma   90.00
#
_symmetry.space_group_name_H-M   'P 1'
#
loop_
_entity.id
_entity.type
_entity.pdbx_description
1 polymer ?
#
loop_
_entity_poly.entity_id
_entity_poly.type
_entity_poly.pdbx_seq_one_letter_code
_entity_poly.pdbx_strand_id
1 'polypeptide(L)'
;MPGGTRLAALIALAITACLFAWRANTLLTDGAPAPDAQTFQQRQLTSLLEPLFGTGNVRVASHTGRDGNRQFLVMINSEAQGIPVDRPVFERVVTILESSAGYDRAADSLHVQPFAFAPGTAGGFRTIELYELGALGLIGLLLAFLILMPPGRQEKAAPAAATAPRKPDQPEIQPASQVMRSAPQPGTPANEDEFALARNAAARDPKAAARLVRQWLSKDDEARS
;
A
#
# COMPACT_ATOMS: atom_id res chain seq x y z
N MET A 1 -12.93 -24.59 -12.94
CA MET A 1 -12.00 -23.53 -13.38
C MET A 1 -11.24 -24.01 -14.60
N PRO A 2 -11.36 -23.35 -15.75
CA PRO A 2 -10.49 -23.62 -16.89
C PRO A 2 -9.02 -23.43 -16.49
N GLY A 3 -8.11 -24.27 -16.98
CA GLY A 3 -6.70 -24.29 -16.55
C GLY A 3 -6.00 -22.92 -16.57
N GLY A 4 -6.38 -22.03 -17.49
CA GLY A 4 -5.87 -20.66 -17.56
C GLY A 4 -6.23 -19.77 -16.36
N THR A 5 -7.41 -19.94 -15.76
CA THR A 5 -7.85 -19.13 -14.59
C THR A 5 -7.04 -19.47 -13.33
N ARG A 6 -6.70 -20.75 -13.15
CA ARG A 6 -5.88 -21.20 -12.02
C ARG A 6 -4.42 -20.76 -12.17
N LEU A 7 -3.89 -20.80 -13.39
CA LEU A 7 -2.55 -20.30 -13.70
C LEU A 7 -2.45 -18.78 -13.50
N ALA A 8 -3.45 -18.02 -13.93
CA ALA A 8 -3.52 -16.58 -13.67
C ALA A 8 -3.60 -16.26 -12.17
N ALA A 9 -4.37 -17.01 -11.39
CA ALA A 9 -4.46 -16.84 -9.94
C ALA A 9 -3.13 -17.13 -9.23
N LEU A 10 -2.37 -18.14 -9.68
CA LEU A 10 -1.04 -18.44 -9.15
C LEU A 10 -0.03 -17.33 -9.45
N ILE A 11 -0.05 -16.77 -10.66
CA ILE A 11 0.80 -15.63 -11.02
C ILE A 11 0.44 -14.42 -10.17
N ALA A 12 -0.85 -14.10 -10.03
CA ALA A 12 -1.31 -13.01 -9.20
C ALA A 12 -0.89 -13.21 -7.73
N LEU A 13 -1.02 -14.43 -7.20
CA LEU A 13 -0.60 -14.75 -5.83
C LEU A 13 0.91 -14.55 -5.64
N ALA A 14 1.73 -14.98 -6.61
CA ALA A 14 3.18 -14.80 -6.56
C ALA A 14 3.55 -13.31 -6.55
N ILE A 15 2.90 -12.49 -7.40
CA ILE A 15 3.12 -11.04 -7.42
C ILE A 15 2.69 -10.41 -6.09
N THR A 16 1.51 -10.76 -5.58
CA THR A 16 1.01 -10.24 -4.29
C THR A 16 1.94 -10.62 -3.14
N ALA A 17 2.46 -11.86 -3.13
CA ALA A 17 3.41 -12.31 -2.11
C ALA A 17 4.74 -11.54 -2.19
N CYS A 18 5.27 -11.30 -3.39
CA CYS A 18 6.46 -10.47 -3.59
C CYS A 18 6.24 -9.03 -3.12
N LEU A 19 5.11 -8.42 -3.49
CA LEU A 19 4.77 -7.05 -3.06
C LEU A 19 4.56 -6.97 -1.55
N PHE A 20 3.91 -7.96 -0.95
CA PHE A 20 3.71 -8.05 0.50
C PHE A 20 5.05 -8.18 1.23
N ALA A 21 5.93 -9.08 0.78
CA ALA A 21 7.25 -9.27 1.38
C ALA A 21 8.11 -8.01 1.24
N TRP A 22 8.09 -7.37 0.07
CA TRP A 22 8.79 -6.11 -0.15
C TRP A 22 8.27 -5.00 0.76
N ARG A 23 6.94 -4.82 0.84
CA ARG A 23 6.31 -3.83 1.72
C ARG A 23 6.56 -4.10 3.19
N ALA A 24 6.46 -5.35 3.63
CA ALA A 24 6.80 -5.74 4.99
C ALA A 24 8.27 -5.44 5.30
N ASN A 25 9.19 -5.74 4.37
CA ASN A 25 10.59 -5.43 4.53
C ASN A 25 10.84 -3.92 4.63
N THR A 26 10.25 -3.11 3.75
CA THR A 26 10.40 -1.65 3.83
C THR A 26 9.91 -1.11 5.17
N LEU A 27 8.76 -1.58 5.68
CA LEU A 27 8.25 -1.12 6.97
C LEU A 27 9.11 -1.56 8.17
N LEU A 28 9.79 -2.70 8.06
CA LEU A 28 10.69 -3.20 9.11
C LEU A 28 12.04 -2.51 9.09
N THR A 29 12.50 -2.03 7.93
CA THR A 29 13.81 -1.38 7.78
C THR A 29 13.74 0.14 7.82
N ASP A 30 12.60 0.72 7.44
CA ASP A 30 12.37 2.17 7.51
C ASP A 30 12.31 2.61 8.97
N GLY A 31 13.25 3.49 9.33
CA GLY A 31 13.31 4.13 10.66
C GLY A 31 14.44 3.63 11.55
N ALA A 32 15.13 2.53 11.19
CA ALA A 32 16.36 2.14 11.87
C ALA A 32 17.49 3.12 11.47
N PRO A 33 18.02 3.95 12.38
CA PRO A 33 19.21 4.73 12.06
C PRO A 33 20.34 3.76 11.69
N ALA A 34 21.13 4.10 10.68
CA ALA A 34 22.31 3.31 10.34
C ALA A 34 23.16 3.10 11.61
N PRO A 35 23.72 1.90 11.86
CA PRO A 35 24.44 1.58 13.11
C PRO A 35 25.54 2.59 13.46
N ASP A 36 26.10 3.24 12.44
CA ASP A 36 27.22 4.18 12.52
C ASP A 36 26.77 5.66 12.55
N ALA A 37 25.48 5.95 12.38
CA ALA A 37 24.97 7.33 12.31
C ALA A 37 24.84 8.01 13.69
N GLN A 38 24.89 7.24 14.78
CA GLN A 38 24.72 7.77 16.14
C GLN A 38 25.74 7.17 17.10
N THR A 39 26.37 8.05 17.89
CA THR A 39 27.21 7.62 19.00
C THR A 39 26.36 6.90 20.05
N PHE A 40 26.99 6.04 20.87
CA PHE A 40 26.29 5.31 21.94
C PHE A 40 25.55 6.26 22.91
N GLN A 41 26.21 7.38 23.26
CA GLN A 41 25.62 8.40 24.12
C GLN A 41 24.41 9.08 23.47
N GLN A 42 24.44 9.36 22.17
CA GLN A 42 23.30 9.93 21.44
C GLN A 42 22.12 8.97 21.38
N ARG A 43 22.38 7.66 21.22
CA ARG A 43 21.33 6.63 21.26
C ARG A 43 20.66 6.55 22.64
N GLN A 44 21.45 6.59 23.71
CA GLN A 44 20.91 6.61 25.07
C GLN A 44 20.11 7.88 25.36
N LEU A 45 20.59 9.04 24.93
CA LEU A 45 19.84 10.29 25.08
C LEU A 45 18.54 10.27 24.28
N THR A 46 18.59 9.74 23.06
CA THR A 46 17.40 9.58 22.22
C THR A 46 16.38 8.67 22.91
N SER A 47 16.78 7.50 23.43
CA SER A 47 15.87 6.58 24.11
C SER A 47 15.29 7.13 25.42
N LEU A 48 16.00 8.02 26.12
CA LEU A 48 15.47 8.71 27.30
C LEU A 48 14.43 9.80 26.95
N LEU A 49 14.52 10.37 25.75
CA LEU A 49 13.62 11.42 25.27
C LEU A 49 12.43 10.87 24.48
N GLU A 50 12.52 9.66 23.92
CA GLU A 50 11.41 9.00 23.23
C GLU A 50 10.09 8.95 24.03
N PRO A 51 10.07 8.69 25.36
CA PRO A 51 8.83 8.72 26.13
C PRO A 51 8.15 10.09 26.17
N LEU A 52 8.88 11.18 25.94
CA LEU A 52 8.33 12.54 25.91
C LEU A 52 7.75 12.90 24.54
N PHE A 53 8.34 12.41 23.46
CA PHE A 53 8.01 12.81 22.09
C PHE A 53 7.40 11.69 21.21
N GLY A 54 7.27 10.49 21.77
CA GLY A 54 6.94 9.29 21.01
C GLY A 54 8.16 8.67 20.33
N THR A 55 8.13 7.35 20.15
CA THR A 55 9.19 6.56 19.55
C THR A 55 9.55 7.09 18.16
N GLY A 56 10.85 7.27 17.89
CA GLY A 56 11.36 7.73 16.60
C GLY A 56 10.97 9.15 16.16
N ASN A 57 10.33 9.95 17.03
CA ASN A 57 10.01 11.36 16.75
C ASN A 57 11.04 12.35 17.30
N VAL A 58 12.11 11.85 17.92
CA VAL A 58 13.21 12.68 18.42
C VAL A 58 14.55 12.20 17.87
N ARG A 59 15.43 13.17 17.57
CA ARG A 59 16.83 12.92 17.24
C ARG A 59 17.70 13.87 18.05
N VAL A 60 18.75 13.33 18.65
CA VAL A 60 19.71 14.10 19.43
C VAL A 60 21.05 14.09 18.73
N ALA A 61 21.58 15.27 18.46
CA ALA A 61 22.96 15.47 18.09
C ALA A 61 23.68 16.23 19.21
N SER A 62 24.89 15.81 19.51
CA SER A 62 25.74 16.44 20.52
C SER A 62 27.10 16.75 19.91
N HIS A 63 27.55 17.99 20.04
CA HIS A 63 28.88 18.41 19.61
C HIS A 63 29.62 19.01 20.80
N THR A 64 30.89 18.64 20.98
CA THR A 64 31.75 19.27 21.99
C THR A 64 32.68 20.23 21.24
N GLY A 65 32.55 21.52 21.55
CA GLY A 65 33.37 22.56 20.95
C GLY A 65 34.81 22.51 21.45
N ARG A 66 35.69 23.25 20.77
CA ARG A 66 37.13 23.32 21.10
C ARG A 66 37.40 23.90 22.49
N ASP A 67 36.46 24.69 23.00
CA ASP A 67 36.51 25.36 24.30
C ASP A 67 35.98 24.47 25.45
N GLY A 68 35.60 23.22 25.16
CA GLY A 68 35.05 22.28 26.14
C GLY A 68 33.54 22.38 26.34
N ASN A 69 32.91 23.46 25.87
CA ASN A 69 31.45 23.64 25.93
C ASN A 69 30.73 22.67 24.99
N ARG A 70 29.63 22.09 25.47
CA ARG A 70 28.82 21.14 24.69
C ARG A 70 27.59 21.82 24.13
N GLN A 71 27.25 21.43 22.91
CA GLN A 71 26.09 21.90 22.19
C GLN A 71 25.20 20.69 21.91
N PHE A 72 23.96 20.76 22.39
CA PHE A 72 22.94 19.74 22.19
C PHE A 72 21.89 20.28 21.21
N LEU A 73 21.67 19.56 20.13
CA LEU A 73 20.59 19.80 19.18
C LEU A 73 19.57 18.68 19.32
N VAL A 74 18.37 19.03 19.75
CA VAL A 74 17.22 18.12 19.83
C VAL A 74 16.26 18.48 18.71
N MET A 75 16.18 17.60 17.71
CA MET A 75 15.23 17.73 16.61
C MET A 75 13.98 16.93 16.94
N ILE A 76 12.82 17.55 16.78
CA ILE A 76 11.52 16.95 17.07
C ILE A 76 10.72 16.91 15.78
N ASN A 77 10.12 15.76 15.47
CA ASN A 77 9.31 15.60 14.28
C ASN A 77 8.09 16.53 14.30
N SER A 78 8.02 17.50 13.38
CA SER A 78 6.90 18.44 13.31
C SER A 78 5.62 17.82 12.73
N GLU A 79 5.71 16.68 12.05
CA GLU A 79 4.55 15.95 11.53
C GLU A 79 3.90 15.04 12.58
N ALA A 80 4.57 14.80 13.71
CA ALA A 80 4.02 14.02 14.81
C ALA A 80 2.89 14.81 15.45
N GLN A 81 1.64 14.43 15.17
CA GLN A 81 0.47 15.07 15.73
C GLN A 81 0.49 14.97 17.27
N GLY A 82 0.40 16.11 17.95
CA GLY A 82 -0.02 16.17 19.36
C GLY A 82 1.03 16.49 20.41
N ILE A 83 2.27 16.85 20.06
CA ILE A 83 3.30 17.17 21.06
C ILE A 83 3.74 18.62 20.91
N PRO A 84 3.04 19.58 21.54
CA PRO A 84 3.53 20.93 21.62
C PRO A 84 4.81 20.95 22.45
N VAL A 85 5.86 21.60 21.93
CA VAL A 85 7.10 21.85 22.67
C VAL A 85 6.85 23.03 23.60
N ASP A 86 6.05 22.77 24.64
CA ASP A 86 5.73 23.77 25.64
C ASP A 86 6.86 23.85 26.69
N ARG A 87 6.88 24.96 27.43
CA ARG A 87 7.84 25.17 28.52
C ARG A 87 8.00 24.00 29.51
N PRO A 88 6.93 23.30 29.97
CA PRO A 88 7.10 22.12 30.83
C PRO A 88 7.78 20.93 30.13
N VAL A 89 7.59 20.74 28.83
CA VAL A 89 8.27 19.69 28.07
C VAL A 89 9.74 20.05 27.93
N PHE A 90 10.05 21.31 27.62
CA PHE A 90 11.42 21.81 27.55
C PHE A 90 12.18 21.61 28.88
N GLU A 91 11.59 21.95 30.03
CA GLU A 91 12.23 21.73 31.34
C GLU A 91 12.49 20.24 31.61
N ARG A 92 11.57 19.33 31.21
CA ARG A 92 11.81 17.88 31.33
C ARG A 92 12.97 17.42 30.46
N VAL A 93 13.09 17.92 29.24
CA VAL A 93 14.24 17.65 28.36
C VAL A 93 15.52 18.08 29.05
N VAL A 94 15.56 19.29 29.59
CA VAL A 94 16.72 19.82 30.30
C VAL A 94 17.08 18.94 31.51
N THR A 95 16.12 18.57 32.35
CA THR A 95 16.36 17.68 33.50
C THR A 95 16.94 16.32 33.07
N ILE A 96 16.43 15.75 31.98
CA ILE A 96 16.98 14.50 31.43
C ILE A 96 18.43 14.71 31.02
N LEU A 97 18.73 15.76 30.24
CA LEU A 97 20.09 16.07 29.80
C LEU A 97 21.05 16.35 30.98
N GLU A 98 20.60 17.05 32.02
CA GLU A 98 21.36 17.30 33.26
C GLU A 98 21.70 15.98 33.95
N SER A 99 20.71 15.09 34.12
CA SER A 99 20.89 13.83 34.83
C SER A 99 21.68 12.76 34.06
N SER A 100 21.55 12.71 32.73
CA SER A 100 22.10 11.62 31.92
C SER A 100 23.37 11.98 31.16
N ALA A 101 23.52 13.25 30.76
CA ALA A 101 24.70 13.74 30.04
C ALA A 101 25.50 14.77 30.84
N GLY A 102 25.06 15.14 32.05
CA GLY A 102 25.72 16.14 32.87
C GLY A 102 25.63 17.54 32.28
N TYR A 103 24.61 17.84 31.48
CA TYR A 103 24.40 19.16 30.85
C TYR A 103 24.45 20.29 31.89
N ASP A 104 25.17 21.36 31.59
CA ASP A 104 25.25 22.56 32.42
C ASP A 104 24.62 23.76 31.70
N ARG A 105 23.53 24.31 32.24
CA ARG A 105 22.84 25.48 31.66
C ARG A 105 23.74 26.71 31.52
N ALA A 106 24.79 26.83 32.32
CA ALA A 106 25.68 28.00 32.31
C ALA A 106 26.77 27.90 31.22
N ALA A 107 27.21 26.68 30.89
CA ALA A 107 28.33 26.44 29.97
C ALA A 107 27.89 25.81 28.63
N ASP A 108 26.82 25.03 28.63
CA ASP A 108 26.35 24.24 27.48
C ASP A 108 25.12 24.88 26.83
N SER A 109 25.00 24.77 25.50
CA SER A 109 23.84 25.25 24.75
C SER A 109 22.89 24.11 24.36
N LEU A 110 21.59 24.39 24.45
CA LEU A 110 20.52 23.49 24.03
C LEU A 110 19.64 24.17 22.98
N HIS A 111 19.56 23.57 21.80
CA HIS A 111 18.66 23.98 20.73
C HIS A 111 17.61 22.91 20.50
N VAL A 112 16.34 23.27 20.73
CA VAL A 112 15.20 22.40 20.43
C VAL A 112 14.51 22.96 19.19
N GLN A 113 14.50 22.17 18.11
CA GLN A 113 13.95 22.61 16.83
C GLN A 113 12.92 21.62 16.29
N PRO A 114 11.72 22.09 15.91
CA PRO A 114 10.80 21.28 15.13
C PRO A 114 11.34 21.13 13.71
N PHE A 115 11.37 19.90 13.19
CA PHE A 115 11.83 19.59 11.84
C PHE A 115 10.98 18.48 11.24
N ALA A 116 10.61 18.60 9.96
CA ALA A 116 9.87 17.57 9.25
C ALA A 116 10.83 16.43 8.87
N PHE A 117 10.74 15.31 9.59
CA PHE A 117 11.53 14.12 9.25
C PHE A 117 11.06 13.53 7.93
N ALA A 118 11.98 12.96 7.16
CA ALA A 118 11.63 12.30 5.91
C ALA A 118 10.62 11.16 6.20
N PRO A 119 9.63 10.93 5.32
CA PRO A 119 8.71 9.80 5.44
C PRO A 119 9.50 8.48 5.61
N GLY A 120 9.08 7.63 6.55
CA GLY A 120 9.79 6.39 6.89
C GLY A 120 10.98 6.56 7.85
N THR A 121 11.32 7.78 8.28
CA THR A 121 12.42 8.00 9.26
C THR A 121 11.95 8.40 10.65
N ALA A 122 10.65 8.68 10.78
CA ALA A 122 9.95 8.78 12.05
C ALA A 122 9.50 7.36 12.43
N GLY A 123 10.06 6.81 13.50
CA GLY A 123 9.79 5.43 13.90
C GLY A 123 8.30 5.19 14.18
N GLY A 124 7.81 4.03 13.75
CA GLY A 124 6.44 3.57 13.99
C GLY A 124 5.64 3.36 12.71
N PHE A 125 4.73 2.38 12.74
CA PHE A 125 3.86 2.10 11.61
C PHE A 125 2.79 3.20 11.49
N ARG A 126 2.74 3.90 10.34
CA ARG A 126 1.62 4.80 10.06
C ARG A 126 0.36 3.97 9.79
N THR A 127 -0.80 4.46 10.20
CA THR A 127 -2.08 3.74 9.99
C THR A 127 -2.33 3.44 8.50
N ILE A 128 -1.88 4.34 7.61
CA ILE A 128 -1.96 4.16 6.16
C ILE A 128 -1.14 2.95 5.67
N GLU A 129 0.04 2.73 6.25
CA GLU A 129 0.93 1.62 5.92
C GLU A 129 0.35 0.30 6.40
N LEU A 130 -0.29 0.30 7.58
CA LEU A 130 -1.04 -0.85 8.08
C LEU A 130 -2.22 -1.22 7.17
N TYR A 131 -2.95 -0.22 6.66
CA TYR A 131 -4.05 -0.47 5.72
C TYR A 131 -3.54 -1.03 4.40
N GLU A 132 -2.42 -0.54 3.87
CA GLU A 132 -1.81 -1.06 2.64
C GLU A 132 -1.39 -2.53 2.82
N LEU A 133 -0.72 -2.85 3.93
CA LEU A 133 -0.30 -4.20 4.25
C LEU A 133 -1.49 -5.14 4.48
N GLY A 134 -2.52 -4.65 5.18
CA GLY A 134 -3.78 -5.38 5.39
C GLY A 134 -4.52 -5.67 4.09
N ALA A 135 -4.57 -4.72 3.16
CA ALA A 135 -5.19 -4.90 1.85
C ALA A 135 -4.42 -5.92 1.00
N LEU A 136 -3.08 -5.85 0.97
CA LEU A 136 -2.24 -6.84 0.28
C LEU A 136 -2.41 -8.24 0.88
N GLY A 137 -2.47 -8.35 2.21
CA GLY A 137 -2.74 -9.61 2.90
C GLY A 137 -4.11 -10.19 2.56
N LEU A 138 -5.16 -9.36 2.53
CA LEU A 138 -6.51 -9.77 2.16
C LEU A 138 -6.59 -10.25 0.71
N ILE A 139 -5.95 -9.54 -0.23
CA ILE A 139 -5.89 -9.96 -1.64
C ILE A 139 -5.17 -11.30 -1.77
N GLY A 140 -4.03 -11.46 -1.09
CA GLY A 140 -3.29 -12.72 -1.07
C GLY A 140 -4.13 -13.87 -0.53
N LEU A 141 -4.89 -13.63 0.54
CA LEU A 141 -5.80 -14.62 1.12
C LEU A 141 -6.93 -15.00 0.16
N LEU A 142 -7.55 -14.01 -0.52
CA LEU A 142 -8.59 -14.25 -1.52
C LEU A 142 -8.07 -15.06 -2.71
N LEU A 143 -6.85 -14.77 -3.19
CA LEU A 143 -6.22 -15.52 -4.27
C LEU A 143 -5.88 -16.95 -3.85
N ALA A 144 -5.32 -17.14 -2.65
CA ALA A 144 -5.07 -18.46 -2.09
C ALA A 144 -6.38 -19.25 -1.94
N PHE A 145 -7.43 -18.62 -1.41
CA PHE A 145 -8.74 -19.23 -1.29
C PHE A 145 -9.27 -19.69 -2.66
N LEU A 146 -9.16 -18.86 -3.70
CA LEU A 146 -9.59 -19.19 -5.06
C LEU A 146 -8.81 -20.38 -5.68
N ILE A 147 -7.55 -20.58 -5.28
CA ILE A 147 -6.71 -21.70 -5.74
C ILE A 147 -7.01 -22.99 -4.98
N LEU A 148 -7.27 -22.88 -3.67
CA LEU A 148 -7.48 -24.02 -2.76
C LEU A 148 -8.92 -24.52 -2.76
N MET A 149 -9.91 -23.65 -3.00
CA MET A 149 -11.30 -24.08 -3.09
C MET A 149 -11.53 -24.78 -4.43
N PRO A 150 -11.83 -26.09 -4.46
CA PRO A 150 -12.15 -26.76 -5.71
C PRO A 150 -13.42 -26.12 -6.28
N PRO A 151 -13.50 -25.91 -7.61
CA PRO A 151 -14.74 -25.47 -8.21
C PRO A 151 -15.80 -26.52 -7.85
N GLY A 152 -16.81 -26.10 -7.07
CA GLY A 152 -18.02 -26.87 -6.89
C GLY A 152 -18.45 -27.33 -8.27
N ARG A 153 -18.55 -28.65 -8.41
CA ARG A 153 -18.84 -29.40 -9.63
C ARG A 153 -19.87 -28.62 -10.46
N GLN A 154 -19.41 -27.81 -11.41
CA GLN A 154 -20.29 -27.33 -12.47
C GLN A 154 -20.73 -28.60 -13.15
N GLU A 155 -22.01 -28.95 -13.01
CA GLU A 155 -22.66 -29.98 -13.80
C GLU A 155 -22.30 -29.70 -15.26
N LYS A 156 -21.30 -30.43 -15.74
CA LYS A 156 -21.28 -30.85 -17.13
C LYS A 156 -22.59 -31.59 -17.29
N ALA A 157 -23.60 -30.92 -17.82
CA ALA A 157 -24.74 -31.59 -18.43
C ALA A 157 -24.14 -32.65 -19.37
N ALA A 158 -24.30 -33.90 -18.97
CA ALA A 158 -23.80 -35.04 -19.72
C ALA A 158 -24.41 -35.00 -21.13
N PRO A 159 -23.67 -35.39 -22.17
CA PRO A 159 -24.19 -35.41 -23.53
C PRO A 159 -25.30 -36.46 -23.58
N ALA A 160 -26.53 -36.05 -23.90
CA ALA A 160 -27.63 -36.96 -24.14
C ALA A 160 -27.29 -37.80 -25.37
N ALA A 161 -26.85 -39.03 -25.13
CA ALA A 161 -26.77 -40.08 -26.13
C ALA A 161 -28.20 -40.45 -26.55
N ALA A 162 -28.56 -40.14 -27.80
CA ALA A 162 -29.70 -40.74 -28.47
C ALA A 162 -29.18 -41.65 -29.59
N THR A 163 -29.61 -42.91 -29.54
CA THR A 163 -29.11 -44.02 -30.36
C THR A 163 -29.89 -44.15 -31.68
N ALA A 164 -29.19 -43.86 -32.80
CA ALA A 164 -29.14 -44.57 -34.11
C ALA A 164 -30.39 -44.63 -35.05
N PRO A 165 -30.28 -45.07 -36.34
CA PRO A 165 -29.11 -45.31 -37.23
C PRO A 165 -29.23 -44.73 -38.69
N ARG A 166 -28.08 -44.66 -39.43
CA ARG A 166 -27.85 -45.06 -40.86
C ARG A 166 -26.95 -44.08 -41.69
N LYS A 167 -25.64 -44.38 -41.67
CA LYS A 167 -24.55 -44.43 -42.69
C LYS A 167 -24.79 -43.87 -44.13
N PRO A 168 -23.70 -43.70 -44.92
CA PRO A 168 -22.62 -42.70 -44.91
C PRO A 168 -22.71 -41.76 -46.15
N ASP A 169 -22.06 -40.61 -46.14
CA ASP A 169 -21.26 -40.12 -47.28
C ASP A 169 -20.53 -38.84 -46.89
N GLN A 170 -19.21 -38.97 -46.81
CA GLN A 170 -18.23 -37.88 -46.81
C GLN A 170 -17.84 -37.66 -48.28
N PRO A 171 -17.58 -36.43 -48.71
CA PRO A 171 -16.16 -36.10 -48.88
C PRO A 171 -15.77 -34.65 -48.58
N GLU A 172 -14.46 -34.54 -48.32
CA GLU A 172 -13.53 -33.42 -48.56
C GLU A 172 -13.85 -32.05 -47.95
N ILE A 173 -13.17 -31.68 -46.87
CA ILE A 173 -11.86 -31.00 -46.89
C ILE A 173 -11.93 -29.68 -47.66
N GLN A 174 -12.04 -28.60 -46.88
CA GLN A 174 -11.83 -27.22 -47.32
C GLN A 174 -10.41 -27.04 -47.88
N PRO A 175 -10.27 -26.23 -48.94
CA PRO A 175 -9.11 -25.36 -49.06
C PRO A 175 -9.52 -23.91 -48.84
N ALA A 176 -8.72 -23.25 -48.00
CA ALA A 176 -8.77 -21.84 -47.69
C ALA A 176 -8.67 -20.98 -48.96
N SER A 177 -9.58 -20.01 -49.12
CA SER A 177 -9.27 -18.62 -49.48
C SER A 177 -10.53 -17.80 -49.80
N GLN A 178 -10.54 -16.56 -49.29
CA GLN A 178 -11.28 -15.40 -49.80
C GLN A 178 -12.81 -15.36 -49.64
N VAL A 179 -13.25 -14.82 -48.51
CA VAL A 179 -14.07 -13.58 -48.56
C VAL A 179 -13.54 -12.59 -47.52
N MET A 180 -12.71 -11.68 -48.03
CA MET A 180 -12.53 -10.29 -47.65
C MET A 180 -12.99 -9.80 -46.25
N ARG A 181 -11.98 -9.48 -45.44
CA ARG A 181 -11.84 -8.36 -44.48
C ARG A 181 -13.09 -7.51 -44.21
N SER A 182 -13.49 -7.47 -42.94
CA SER A 182 -13.65 -6.21 -42.21
C SER A 182 -12.71 -6.25 -41.01
N ALA A 183 -11.72 -5.36 -41.01
CA ALA A 183 -10.90 -5.12 -39.82
C ALA A 183 -11.78 -4.42 -38.78
N PRO A 184 -11.79 -4.81 -37.50
CA PRO A 184 -12.22 -3.90 -36.45
C PRO A 184 -11.25 -2.72 -36.50
N GLN A 185 -11.80 -1.53 -36.68
CA GLN A 185 -11.10 -0.25 -36.60
C GLN A 185 -10.13 -0.25 -35.41
N PRO A 186 -8.91 0.31 -35.55
CA PRO A 186 -8.10 0.60 -34.38
C PRO A 186 -8.94 1.50 -33.48
N GLY A 187 -9.32 0.95 -32.32
CA GLY A 187 -10.02 1.72 -31.30
C GLY A 187 -9.20 2.96 -31.01
N THR A 188 -9.83 4.11 -31.18
CA THR A 188 -9.33 5.41 -30.73
C THR A 188 -8.70 5.22 -29.35
N PRO A 189 -7.48 5.74 -29.08
CA PRO A 189 -6.94 5.68 -27.73
C PRO A 189 -7.99 6.26 -26.78
N ALA A 190 -8.30 5.52 -25.72
CA ALA A 190 -9.19 5.93 -24.65
C ALA A 190 -8.72 7.32 -24.18
N ASN A 191 -9.41 8.37 -24.61
CA ASN A 191 -9.04 9.72 -24.29
C ASN A 191 -9.34 9.90 -22.80
N GLU A 192 -8.32 10.10 -21.97
CA GLU A 192 -8.48 10.26 -20.50
C GLU A 192 -9.49 11.37 -20.17
N ASP A 193 -9.66 12.33 -21.08
CA ASP A 193 -10.64 13.41 -21.00
C ASP A 193 -12.10 12.94 -21.05
N GLU A 194 -12.43 11.89 -21.82
CA GLU A 194 -13.79 11.33 -21.85
C GLU A 194 -14.13 10.58 -20.56
N PHE A 195 -13.14 9.87 -19.98
CA PHE A 195 -13.29 9.22 -18.68
C PHE A 195 -13.36 10.25 -17.54
N ALA A 196 -12.64 11.36 -17.64
CA ALA A 196 -12.70 12.46 -16.68
C ALA A 196 -14.05 13.19 -16.76
N LEU A 197 -14.59 13.41 -17.96
CA LEU A 197 -15.93 13.98 -18.17
C LEU A 197 -17.03 13.06 -17.65
N ALA A 198 -16.95 11.75 -17.90
CA ALA A 198 -17.89 10.77 -17.37
C ALA A 198 -17.82 10.68 -15.83
N ARG A 199 -16.62 10.70 -15.25
CA ARG A 199 -16.41 10.71 -13.79
C ARG A 199 -16.93 12.00 -13.15
N ASN A 200 -16.69 13.15 -13.77
CA ASN A 200 -17.19 14.44 -13.31
C ASN A 200 -18.71 14.57 -13.46
N ALA A 201 -19.30 14.01 -14.51
CA ALA A 201 -20.75 13.94 -14.69
C ALA A 201 -21.40 13.04 -13.62
N ALA A 202 -20.79 11.89 -13.32
CA ALA A 202 -21.24 10.99 -12.25
C ALA A 202 -21.10 11.62 -10.84
N ALA A 203 -20.07 12.46 -10.63
CA ALA A 203 -19.89 13.20 -9.39
C ALA A 203 -20.93 14.32 -9.19
N ARG A 204 -21.43 14.92 -10.29
CA ARG A 204 -22.47 15.98 -10.23
C ARG A 204 -23.86 15.43 -9.93
N ASP A 205 -24.22 14.26 -10.47
CA ASP A 205 -25.52 13.65 -10.18
C ASP A 205 -25.41 12.12 -9.94
N PRO A 206 -25.01 11.72 -8.72
CA PRO A 206 -24.84 10.30 -8.38
C PRO A 206 -26.17 9.53 -8.39
N LYS A 207 -27.31 10.21 -8.19
CA LYS A 207 -28.64 9.58 -8.19
C LYS A 207 -29.12 9.28 -9.61
N ALA A 208 -28.78 10.10 -10.60
CA ALA A 208 -29.03 9.80 -12.00
C ALA A 208 -28.14 8.64 -12.49
N ALA A 209 -26.86 8.64 -12.14
CA ALA A 209 -25.93 7.57 -12.48
C ALA A 209 -26.36 6.21 -11.88
N ALA A 210 -26.76 6.19 -10.61
CA ALA A 210 -27.26 4.98 -9.95
C ALA A 210 -28.56 4.45 -10.59
N ARG A 211 -29.43 5.33 -11.09
CA ARG A 211 -30.65 4.93 -11.82
C ARG A 211 -30.35 4.27 -13.16
N LEU A 212 -29.38 4.79 -13.92
CA LEU A 212 -28.94 4.19 -15.18
C LEU A 212 -28.30 2.81 -14.97
N VAL A 213 -27.41 2.69 -13.98
CA VAL A 213 -26.80 1.40 -13.61
C VAL A 213 -27.86 0.40 -13.18
N ARG A 214 -28.82 0.83 -12.35
CA ARG A 214 -29.94 -0.03 -11.93
C ARG A 214 -30.81 -0.45 -13.10
N GLN A 215 -31.10 0.44 -14.05
CA GLN A 215 -31.88 0.13 -15.24
C GLN A 215 -31.15 -0.85 -16.16
N TRP A 216 -29.83 -0.75 -16.29
CA TRP A 216 -29.02 -1.70 -17.07
C TRP A 216 -29.01 -3.09 -16.42
N LEU A 217 -28.79 -3.15 -15.11
CA LEU A 217 -28.87 -4.40 -14.34
C LEU A 217 -30.27 -5.05 -14.42
N SER A 218 -31.33 -4.24 -14.45
CA SER A 218 -32.70 -4.76 -14.53
C SER A 218 -33.06 -5.27 -15.94
N LYS A 219 -32.44 -4.69 -16.98
CA LYS A 219 -32.71 -5.06 -18.38
C LYS A 219 -32.03 -6.39 -18.79
N ASP A 220 -30.95 -6.75 -18.10
CA ASP A 220 -30.30 -8.06 -18.27
C ASP A 220 -31.09 -9.21 -17.60
N ASP A 221 -31.92 -8.89 -16.59
CA ASP A 221 -32.80 -9.87 -15.95
C ASP A 221 -34.08 -10.16 -16.77
N GLU A 222 -34.63 -9.18 -17.49
CA GLU A 222 -35.78 -9.38 -18.39
C GLU A 222 -35.43 -10.13 -19.69
N ALA A 223 -34.15 -10.16 -20.09
CA ALA A 223 -33.69 -10.94 -21.25
C ALA A 223 -33.51 -12.44 -20.95
N ARG A 224 -33.80 -12.89 -19.72
CA ARG A 224 -33.66 -14.28 -19.25
C ARG A 224 -34.94 -14.93 -18.74
N SER A 225 -36.11 -14.29 -18.92
CA SER A 225 -37.44 -14.92 -18.75
C SER A 225 -38.12 -15.15 -20.09
#